data_AF-A0A7S3Q156-F1
#
_entry.id   AF-A0A7S3Q156-F1
#
_cell.length_a   1.000
_cell.length_b   1.000
_cell.length_c   1.000
_cell.angle_alpha   90.00
_cell.angle_beta   90.00
_cell.angle_gamma   90.00
#
_symmetry.space_group_name_H-M   'P 1'
#
loop_
_entity.id
_entity.type
_entity.pdbx_description
1 polymer ?
#
loop_
_entity_poly.entity_id
_entity_poly.type
_entity_poly.pdbx_seq_one_letter_code
_entity_poly.pdbx_strand_id
1 'polypeptide(L)'
;SSKMPSNKKKSSAAKKQQKQARVQRQEAAQTASHNLHAYSDQFRDILLKARKEYAKGRSYDAVEMQKEAIQLGEENLPRFNENSFVKAHALIDMGLALSAIATDFASGDEWKQTVEEMNDTFQQALDIFEARRLNGTLTKFRKVEIWMDASGMNYSSPAPHTERLGPIDYFTVIKFHVAGGNPSPDTVRILQGCIHFLENWQAKGMTLQLECGGVLQGETGVGNGVDTWTAALHDHQQVLAGVITRDELMSKEDKEKYKTNHKEKRHTGTRGGKMKSSHKKLDKDASKVGLKFCANLDCKMIEPYANNFSTCARCCYTAYCSRNCQKVDWKRHKKECKEKAKLAKEEEIQNKSLNCLLIGESQQVLNVVKYWHHFALKSEELQNTVTEDSSRVQFLVRPKVDDLEFGEDPGNLTMQDIALTWNAIWSMELDERKKMTRRFVKEINKFSWPRGIPDFSVARSWASHGVHGVFALVKHTPKGSVLLHEDDEGKIKGYLSVGITQSVQSLLVSVRQPLPIFINTSVIPFKKIILCQGTIMPAMGGVSSKLNSVAASFVQGSNESGVEVLEVMP
;
A
#
# COMPACT_ATOMS: atom_id res chain seq x y z
N SER A 1 -36.42 -6.69 -50.06
CA SER A 1 -37.20 -7.80 -49.48
C SER A 1 -36.28 -9.01 -49.29
N SER A 2 -35.49 -9.03 -48.21
CA SER A 2 -34.67 -10.19 -47.84
C SER A 2 -35.44 -11.04 -46.84
N LYS A 3 -35.93 -12.21 -47.29
CA LYS A 3 -36.63 -13.16 -46.43
C LYS A 3 -35.65 -13.71 -45.39
N MET A 4 -35.89 -13.44 -44.11
CA MET A 4 -35.15 -14.07 -43.02
C MET A 4 -35.34 -15.60 -43.08
N PRO A 5 -34.27 -16.39 -42.92
CA PRO A 5 -34.36 -17.84 -42.96
C PRO A 5 -35.22 -18.36 -41.80
N SER A 6 -36.22 -19.18 -42.13
CA SER A 6 -37.13 -19.76 -41.15
C SER A 6 -36.37 -20.62 -40.15
N ASN A 7 -36.56 -20.34 -38.86
CA ASN A 7 -36.02 -21.11 -37.74
C ASN A 7 -36.53 -22.56 -37.80
N LYS A 8 -35.77 -23.46 -38.43
CA LYS A 8 -36.02 -24.91 -38.37
C LYS A 8 -35.92 -25.36 -36.90
N LYS A 9 -37.02 -25.87 -36.35
CA LYS A 9 -37.09 -26.43 -34.99
C LYS A 9 -36.00 -27.50 -34.83
N LYS A 10 -34.94 -27.19 -34.04
CA LYS A 10 -33.94 -28.20 -33.64
C LYS A 10 -34.65 -29.38 -32.97
N SER A 11 -34.34 -30.60 -33.39
CA SER A 11 -34.94 -31.83 -32.86
C SER A 11 -34.73 -31.95 -31.34
N SER A 12 -35.65 -32.64 -30.65
CA SER A 12 -35.57 -32.83 -29.19
C SER A 12 -34.26 -33.52 -28.75
N ALA A 13 -33.72 -34.40 -29.60
CA ALA A 13 -32.45 -35.08 -29.39
C ALA A 13 -31.25 -34.10 -29.31
N ALA A 14 -31.20 -33.10 -30.20
CA ALA A 14 -30.13 -32.09 -30.20
C ALA A 14 -30.16 -31.23 -28.92
N LYS A 15 -31.35 -30.92 -28.41
CA LYS A 15 -31.49 -30.20 -27.12
C LYS A 15 -31.02 -31.04 -25.94
N LYS A 16 -31.27 -32.36 -25.95
CA LYS A 16 -30.83 -33.28 -24.88
C LYS A 16 -29.31 -33.43 -24.87
N GLN A 17 -28.67 -33.60 -26.03
CA GLN A 17 -27.21 -33.63 -26.16
C GLN A 17 -26.57 -32.31 -25.72
N GLN A 18 -27.13 -31.16 -26.13
CA GLN A 18 -26.62 -29.86 -25.70
C GLN A 18 -26.74 -29.66 -24.17
N LYS A 19 -27.82 -30.14 -23.55
CA LYS A 19 -27.98 -30.12 -22.09
C LYS A 19 -26.96 -31.01 -21.39
N GLN A 20 -26.73 -32.23 -21.86
CA GLN A 20 -25.72 -33.14 -21.29
C GLN A 20 -24.30 -32.56 -21.42
N ALA A 21 -23.94 -32.02 -22.59
CA ALA A 21 -22.64 -31.37 -22.78
C ALA A 21 -22.46 -30.15 -21.85
N ARG A 22 -23.54 -29.40 -21.56
CA ARG A 22 -23.49 -28.28 -20.60
C ARG A 22 -23.29 -28.77 -19.17
N VAL A 23 -23.95 -29.85 -18.75
CA VAL A 23 -23.78 -30.45 -17.41
C VAL A 23 -22.35 -30.97 -17.25
N GLN A 24 -21.84 -31.73 -18.21
CA GLN A 24 -20.45 -32.22 -18.18
C GLN A 24 -19.42 -31.09 -18.12
N ARG A 25 -19.65 -29.99 -18.85
CA ARG A 25 -18.79 -28.79 -18.76
C ARG A 25 -18.88 -28.11 -17.40
N GLN A 26 -20.06 -28.07 -16.78
CA GLN A 26 -20.24 -27.51 -15.44
C GLN A 26 -19.57 -28.36 -14.37
N GLU A 27 -19.73 -29.69 -14.44
CA GLU A 27 -19.07 -30.63 -13.52
C GLU A 27 -17.54 -30.57 -13.69
N ALA A 28 -17.03 -30.56 -14.91
CA ALA A 28 -15.59 -30.40 -15.16
C ALA A 28 -15.06 -29.06 -14.63
N ALA A 29 -15.81 -27.97 -14.80
CA ALA A 29 -15.44 -26.66 -14.26
C ALA A 29 -15.49 -26.62 -12.72
N GLN A 30 -16.46 -27.30 -12.09
CA GLN A 30 -16.54 -27.42 -10.63
C GLN A 30 -15.39 -28.27 -10.07
N THR A 31 -15.08 -29.41 -10.68
CA THR A 31 -13.94 -30.25 -10.28
C THR A 31 -12.62 -29.51 -10.46
N ALA A 32 -12.43 -28.80 -11.59
CA ALA A 32 -11.25 -27.96 -11.81
C ALA A 32 -11.14 -26.82 -10.78
N SER A 33 -12.26 -26.19 -10.42
CA SER A 33 -12.30 -25.14 -9.39
C SER A 33 -12.00 -25.69 -7.99
N HIS A 34 -12.50 -26.88 -7.66
CA HIS A 34 -12.25 -27.51 -6.37
C HIS A 34 -10.77 -27.90 -6.23
N ASN A 35 -10.21 -28.51 -7.27
CA ASN A 35 -8.79 -28.86 -7.29
C ASN A 35 -7.91 -27.61 -7.22
N LEU A 36 -8.26 -26.56 -7.96
CA LEU A 36 -7.58 -25.27 -7.89
C LEU A 36 -7.50 -24.78 -6.44
N HIS A 37 -8.62 -24.72 -5.71
CA HIS A 37 -8.62 -24.26 -4.31
C HIS A 37 -7.74 -25.11 -3.38
N ALA A 38 -7.77 -26.44 -3.52
CA ALA A 38 -6.97 -27.34 -2.68
C ALA A 38 -5.46 -27.14 -2.88
N TYR A 39 -4.99 -27.13 -4.13
CA TYR A 39 -3.59 -26.88 -4.45
C TYR A 39 -3.17 -25.45 -4.15
N SER A 40 -4.12 -24.52 -4.27
CA SER A 40 -3.95 -23.14 -3.91
C SER A 40 -3.55 -23.00 -2.43
N ASP A 41 -4.34 -23.53 -1.50
CA ASP A 41 -4.04 -23.39 -0.07
C ASP A 41 -2.69 -24.03 0.30
N GLN A 42 -2.37 -25.18 -0.30
CA GLN A 42 -1.08 -25.83 -0.12
C GLN A 42 0.08 -24.96 -0.63
N PHE A 43 -0.03 -24.43 -1.86
CA PHE A 43 0.97 -23.54 -2.45
C PHE A 43 1.24 -22.31 -1.57
N ARG A 44 0.17 -21.68 -1.08
CA ARG A 44 0.24 -20.54 -0.16
C ARG A 44 0.98 -20.91 1.13
N ASP A 45 0.63 -22.03 1.72
CA ASP A 45 1.22 -22.49 2.97
C ASP A 45 2.72 -22.75 2.82
N ILE A 46 3.15 -23.31 1.70
CA ILE A 46 4.57 -23.53 1.40
C ILE A 46 5.31 -22.19 1.27
N LEU A 47 4.78 -21.22 0.49
CA LEU A 47 5.38 -19.90 0.37
C LEU A 47 5.49 -19.17 1.72
N LEU A 48 4.44 -19.23 2.54
CA LEU A 48 4.43 -18.64 3.88
C LEU A 48 5.45 -19.32 4.80
N LYS A 49 5.61 -20.64 4.71
CA LYS A 49 6.66 -21.37 5.43
C LYS A 49 8.03 -20.93 4.95
N ALA A 50 8.28 -20.90 3.64
CA ALA A 50 9.58 -20.47 3.09
C ALA A 50 10.00 -19.08 3.59
N ARG A 51 9.08 -18.10 3.58
CA ARG A 51 9.34 -16.77 4.13
C ARG A 51 9.65 -16.79 5.62
N LYS A 52 8.93 -17.61 6.40
CA LYS A 52 9.21 -17.80 7.82
C LYS A 52 10.61 -18.39 8.02
N GLU A 53 11.04 -19.32 7.17
CA GLU A 53 12.38 -19.89 7.24
C GLU A 53 13.45 -18.85 6.89
N TYR A 54 13.24 -18.07 5.82
CA TYR A 54 14.10 -16.95 5.45
C TYR A 54 14.22 -15.92 6.57
N ALA A 55 13.10 -15.52 7.18
CA ALA A 55 13.05 -14.59 8.32
C ALA A 55 13.80 -15.11 9.55
N LYS A 56 13.91 -16.43 9.71
CA LYS A 56 14.69 -17.08 10.78
C LYS A 56 16.18 -17.23 10.44
N GLY A 57 16.61 -16.72 9.29
CA GLY A 57 17.98 -16.88 8.75
C GLY A 57 18.27 -18.28 8.22
N ARG A 58 17.23 -19.08 7.92
CA ARG A 58 17.37 -20.43 7.35
C ARG A 58 17.16 -20.38 5.84
N SER A 59 18.10 -19.74 5.14
CA SER A 59 17.96 -19.43 3.72
C SER A 59 17.93 -20.68 2.82
N TYR A 60 18.65 -21.76 3.16
CA TYR A 60 18.56 -23.02 2.41
C TYR A 60 17.16 -23.65 2.49
N ASP A 61 16.60 -23.78 3.71
CA ASP A 61 15.24 -24.29 3.89
C ASP A 61 14.22 -23.42 3.14
N ALA A 62 14.43 -22.10 3.13
CA ALA A 62 13.61 -21.19 2.36
C ALA A 62 13.71 -21.42 0.84
N VAL A 63 14.91 -21.66 0.29
CA VAL A 63 15.08 -21.98 -1.14
C VAL A 63 14.40 -23.29 -1.51
N GLU A 64 14.60 -24.35 -0.73
CA GLU A 64 13.99 -25.66 -1.01
C GLU A 64 12.46 -25.61 -0.97
N MET A 65 11.89 -24.93 0.04
CA MET A 65 10.44 -24.73 0.10
C MET A 65 9.93 -23.88 -1.07
N GLN A 66 10.71 -22.90 -1.56
CA GLN A 66 10.30 -22.12 -2.72
C GLN A 66 10.35 -22.91 -4.02
N LYS A 67 11.34 -23.78 -4.20
CA LYS A 67 11.37 -24.74 -5.30
C LYS A 67 10.15 -25.66 -5.27
N GLU A 68 9.81 -26.19 -4.10
CA GLU A 68 8.61 -27.00 -3.90
C GLU A 68 7.33 -26.22 -4.26
N ALA A 69 7.22 -24.96 -3.80
CA ALA A 69 6.07 -24.12 -4.14
C ALA A 69 5.99 -23.85 -5.66
N ILE A 70 7.10 -23.47 -6.30
CA ILE A 70 7.15 -23.20 -7.74
C ILE A 70 6.74 -24.44 -8.53
N GLN A 71 7.30 -25.61 -8.21
CA GLN A 71 6.94 -26.87 -8.84
C GLN A 71 5.45 -27.20 -8.67
N LEU A 72 4.93 -27.11 -7.43
CA LEU A 72 3.51 -27.35 -7.15
C LEU A 72 2.62 -26.41 -7.97
N GLY A 73 3.02 -25.14 -8.10
CA GLY A 73 2.36 -24.14 -8.92
C GLY A 73 2.33 -24.52 -10.39
N GLU A 74 3.47 -24.88 -10.98
CA GLU A 74 3.60 -25.25 -12.39
C GLU A 74 2.77 -26.48 -12.76
N GLU A 75 2.74 -27.47 -11.87
CA GLU A 75 2.02 -28.73 -12.11
C GLU A 75 0.50 -28.60 -11.91
N ASN A 76 0.04 -27.79 -10.95
CA ASN A 76 -1.33 -27.88 -10.45
C ASN A 76 -2.15 -26.58 -10.54
N LEU A 77 -1.52 -25.41 -10.67
CA LEU A 77 -2.24 -24.14 -10.67
C LEU A 77 -2.46 -23.63 -12.11
N PRO A 78 -3.71 -23.64 -12.64
CA PRO A 78 -3.99 -23.12 -13.96
C PRO A 78 -3.59 -21.65 -14.05
N ARG A 79 -2.55 -21.39 -14.86
CA ARG A 79 -1.91 -20.08 -15.13
C ARG A 79 -0.78 -19.66 -14.19
N PHE A 80 -0.18 -20.58 -13.42
CA PHE A 80 1.18 -20.42 -12.91
C PHE A 80 2.20 -20.64 -14.06
N ASN A 81 2.14 -19.77 -15.06
CA ASN A 81 2.93 -19.87 -16.29
C ASN A 81 3.90 -18.69 -16.42
N GLU A 82 4.58 -18.62 -17.57
CA GLU A 82 5.54 -17.57 -17.95
C GLU A 82 4.97 -16.15 -17.99
N ASN A 83 3.67 -15.98 -17.74
CA ASN A 83 3.03 -14.67 -17.63
C ASN A 83 2.41 -14.44 -16.24
N SER A 84 2.76 -15.21 -15.21
CA SER A 84 2.14 -15.14 -13.88
C SER A 84 2.87 -14.23 -12.90
N PHE A 85 2.18 -13.22 -12.35
CA PHE A 85 2.75 -12.43 -11.25
C PHE A 85 3.06 -13.28 -10.01
N VAL A 86 2.26 -14.33 -9.77
CA VAL A 86 2.49 -15.22 -8.64
C VAL A 86 3.78 -16.01 -8.83
N LYS A 87 4.07 -16.46 -10.07
CA LYS A 87 5.34 -17.12 -10.41
C LYS A 87 6.51 -16.16 -10.30
N ALA A 88 6.39 -14.97 -10.90
CA ALA A 88 7.44 -13.95 -10.82
C ALA A 88 7.78 -13.58 -9.37
N HIS A 89 6.78 -13.43 -8.51
CA HIS A 89 6.99 -13.12 -7.10
C HIS A 89 7.65 -14.28 -6.32
N ALA A 90 7.24 -15.52 -6.57
CA ALA A 90 7.90 -16.69 -5.98
C ALA A 90 9.36 -16.77 -6.41
N LEU A 91 9.67 -16.47 -7.67
CA LEU A 91 11.05 -16.39 -8.16
C LEU A 91 11.85 -15.28 -7.46
N ILE A 92 11.26 -14.10 -7.22
CA ILE A 92 11.92 -13.02 -6.47
C ILE A 92 12.27 -13.45 -5.05
N ASP A 93 11.32 -14.03 -4.32
CA ASP A 93 11.57 -14.52 -2.97
C ASP A 93 12.70 -15.55 -2.95
N MET A 94 12.87 -16.32 -4.04
CA MET A 94 13.86 -17.39 -4.14
C MET A 94 15.23 -16.78 -4.44
N GLY A 95 15.28 -15.84 -5.38
CA GLY A 95 16.47 -15.05 -5.69
C GLY A 95 16.99 -14.29 -4.45
N LEU A 96 16.10 -13.74 -3.63
CA LEU A 96 16.46 -13.10 -2.36
C LEU A 96 17.07 -14.09 -1.36
N ALA A 97 16.49 -15.29 -1.25
CA ALA A 97 17.02 -16.34 -0.39
C ALA A 97 18.39 -16.84 -0.88
N LEU A 98 18.56 -17.05 -2.18
CA LEU A 98 19.84 -17.40 -2.81
C LEU A 98 20.88 -16.29 -2.61
N SER A 99 20.50 -15.02 -2.72
CA SER A 99 21.38 -13.88 -2.44
C SER A 99 21.90 -13.89 -1.00
N ALA A 100 21.04 -14.23 -0.04
CA ALA A 100 21.46 -14.40 1.35
C ALA A 100 22.39 -15.61 1.52
N ILE A 101 22.13 -16.74 0.84
CA ILE A 101 23.05 -17.90 0.83
C ILE A 101 24.42 -17.49 0.29
N ALA A 102 24.47 -16.85 -0.88
CA ALA A 102 25.70 -16.39 -1.51
C ALA A 102 26.47 -15.39 -0.63
N THR A 103 25.76 -14.50 0.07
CA THR A 103 26.42 -13.48 0.90
C THR A 103 26.94 -14.03 2.23
N ASP A 104 26.17 -14.87 2.90
CA ASP A 104 26.40 -15.22 4.29
C ASP A 104 26.91 -16.67 4.52
N PHE A 105 26.74 -17.58 3.55
CA PHE A 105 26.93 -19.02 3.77
C PHE A 105 27.83 -19.71 2.73
N ALA A 106 27.61 -19.47 1.44
CA ALA A 106 28.32 -20.18 0.39
C ALA A 106 29.73 -19.62 0.18
N SER A 107 30.66 -20.49 -0.21
CA SER A 107 32.04 -20.12 -0.53
C SER A 107 32.59 -20.98 -1.68
N GLY A 108 33.69 -20.54 -2.30
CA GLY A 108 34.32 -21.31 -3.38
C GLY A 108 33.36 -21.60 -4.54
N ASP A 109 33.23 -22.86 -4.91
CA ASP A 109 32.38 -23.27 -6.04
C ASP A 109 30.89 -23.30 -5.68
N GLU A 110 30.52 -23.57 -4.42
CA GLU A 110 29.13 -23.46 -3.96
C GLU A 110 28.63 -22.02 -4.12
N TRP A 111 29.49 -21.03 -3.84
CA TRP A 111 29.15 -19.62 -4.02
C TRP A 111 28.87 -19.30 -5.49
N LYS A 112 29.74 -19.74 -6.40
CA LYS A 112 29.56 -19.52 -7.84
C LYS A 112 28.25 -20.14 -8.32
N GLN A 113 27.98 -21.39 -7.93
CA GLN A 113 26.74 -22.09 -8.28
C GLN A 113 25.51 -21.36 -7.73
N THR A 114 25.57 -20.91 -6.47
CA THR A 114 24.46 -20.17 -5.84
C THR A 114 24.20 -18.84 -6.56
N VAL A 115 25.27 -18.13 -6.95
CA VAL A 115 25.15 -16.86 -7.69
C VAL A 115 24.61 -17.07 -9.10
N GLU A 116 25.04 -18.13 -9.79
CA GLU A 116 24.49 -18.52 -11.09
C GLU A 116 23.00 -18.84 -10.98
N GLU A 117 22.61 -19.70 -10.03
CA GLU A 117 21.21 -20.04 -9.77
C GLU A 117 20.38 -18.80 -9.39
N MET A 118 20.94 -17.89 -8.59
CA MET A 118 20.32 -16.62 -8.23
C MET A 118 20.06 -15.74 -9.46
N ASN A 119 21.06 -15.62 -10.34
CA ASN A 119 20.94 -14.81 -11.55
C ASN A 119 19.91 -15.39 -12.51
N ASP A 120 19.92 -16.71 -12.73
CA ASP A 120 18.94 -17.40 -13.56
C ASP A 120 17.53 -17.24 -13.01
N THR A 121 17.38 -17.29 -11.68
CA THR A 121 16.10 -17.07 -10.99
C THR A 121 15.58 -15.66 -11.20
N PHE A 122 16.43 -14.63 -11.03
CA PHE A 122 16.03 -13.25 -11.28
C PHE A 122 15.77 -12.98 -12.77
N GLN A 123 16.50 -13.62 -13.68
CA GLN A 123 16.28 -13.50 -15.12
C GLN A 123 14.90 -14.06 -15.50
N GLN A 124 14.53 -15.24 -15.00
CA GLN A 124 13.19 -15.79 -15.21
C GLN A 124 12.09 -14.88 -14.68
N ALA A 125 12.28 -14.28 -13.50
CA ALA A 125 11.33 -13.30 -12.98
C ALA A 125 11.22 -12.07 -13.89
N LEU A 126 12.35 -11.56 -14.37
CA LEU A 126 12.43 -10.40 -15.27
C LEU A 126 11.73 -10.68 -16.59
N ASP A 127 11.94 -11.85 -17.18
CA ASP A 127 11.30 -12.26 -18.44
C ASP A 127 9.77 -12.23 -18.33
N ILE A 128 9.22 -12.71 -17.20
CA ILE A 128 7.78 -12.64 -16.92
C ILE A 128 7.30 -11.18 -16.86
N PHE A 129 8.03 -10.30 -16.18
CA PHE A 129 7.64 -8.90 -16.08
C PHE A 129 7.75 -8.15 -17.41
N GLU A 130 8.80 -8.38 -18.18
CA GLU A 130 8.99 -7.79 -19.51
C GLU A 130 7.90 -8.25 -20.48
N ALA A 131 7.56 -9.54 -20.49
CA ALA A 131 6.44 -10.06 -21.27
C ALA A 131 5.14 -9.33 -20.91
N ARG A 132 4.86 -9.12 -19.62
CA ARG A 132 3.67 -8.36 -19.19
C ARG A 132 3.73 -6.88 -19.53
N ARG A 133 4.91 -6.25 -19.44
CA ARG A 133 5.13 -4.85 -19.79
C ARG A 133 4.84 -4.64 -21.28
N LEU A 134 5.42 -5.46 -22.14
CA LEU A 134 5.21 -5.42 -23.60
C LEU A 134 3.74 -5.65 -23.97
N ASN A 135 3.05 -6.52 -23.23
CA ASN A 135 1.62 -6.77 -23.42
C ASN A 135 0.69 -5.73 -22.76
N GLY A 136 1.22 -4.69 -22.10
CA GLY A 136 0.41 -3.69 -21.39
C GLY A 136 -0.42 -4.25 -20.23
N THR A 137 0.03 -5.37 -19.63
CA THR A 137 -0.62 -6.07 -18.51
C THR A 137 0.16 -6.00 -17.20
N LEU A 138 1.26 -5.23 -17.17
CA LEU A 138 2.07 -5.04 -15.96
C LEU A 138 1.31 -4.33 -14.82
N THR A 139 0.27 -3.55 -15.13
CA THR A 139 -0.61 -2.90 -14.14
C THR A 139 -1.99 -3.53 -14.05
N LYS A 140 -2.19 -4.71 -14.64
CA LYS A 140 -3.48 -5.42 -14.67
C LYS A 140 -3.34 -6.75 -13.95
N PHE A 141 -4.13 -7.00 -12.90
CA PHE A 141 -4.20 -8.31 -12.27
C PHE A 141 -5.28 -9.16 -12.89
N ARG A 142 -4.92 -10.40 -13.22
CA ARG A 142 -5.90 -11.39 -13.66
C ARG A 142 -6.73 -11.85 -12.47
N LYS A 143 -8.01 -12.13 -12.66
CA LYS A 143 -8.91 -12.60 -11.58
C LYS A 143 -8.36 -13.85 -10.87
N VAL A 144 -7.69 -14.72 -11.61
CA VAL A 144 -7.06 -15.95 -11.10
C VAL A 144 -5.73 -15.72 -10.37
N GLU A 145 -5.09 -14.55 -10.54
CA GLU A 145 -3.89 -14.16 -9.80
C GLU A 145 -4.26 -13.55 -8.44
N ILE A 146 -5.53 -13.15 -8.29
CA ILE A 146 -6.10 -12.60 -7.08
C ILE A 146 -6.81 -13.73 -6.36
N TRP A 147 -6.41 -13.97 -5.11
CA TRP A 147 -7.02 -15.01 -4.31
C TRP A 147 -8.07 -14.40 -3.42
N MET A 148 -9.32 -14.61 -3.84
CA MET A 148 -10.49 -14.32 -3.02
C MET A 148 -10.82 -15.59 -2.23
N ASP A 149 -11.18 -15.42 -0.96
CA ASP A 149 -11.74 -16.53 -0.20
C ASP A 149 -13.02 -17.08 -0.84
N ALA A 150 -13.54 -18.21 -0.34
CA ALA A 150 -14.76 -18.83 -0.85
C ALA A 150 -15.99 -17.90 -0.83
N SER A 151 -15.94 -16.82 -0.04
CA SER A 151 -17.02 -15.81 0.03
C SER A 151 -16.91 -14.75 -1.08
N GLY A 152 -15.79 -14.69 -1.80
CA GLY A 152 -15.49 -13.62 -2.74
C GLY A 152 -15.31 -12.24 -2.06
N MET A 153 -15.31 -12.19 -0.72
CA MET A 153 -15.41 -10.94 0.04
C MET A 153 -14.10 -10.53 0.70
N ASN A 154 -13.22 -11.47 1.08
CA ASN A 154 -11.91 -11.11 1.63
C ASN A 154 -10.78 -11.44 0.65
N TYR A 155 -9.90 -10.46 0.46
CA TYR A 155 -8.58 -10.67 -0.12
C TYR A 155 -7.75 -11.45 0.89
N SER A 156 -7.59 -12.75 0.66
CA SER A 156 -6.56 -13.52 1.33
C SER A 156 -5.54 -13.89 0.27
N SER A 157 -4.71 -12.93 -0.11
CA SER A 157 -3.62 -13.20 -1.04
C SER A 157 -2.70 -14.31 -0.51
N PRO A 158 -2.23 -15.24 -1.36
CA PRO A 158 -1.23 -16.23 -0.99
C PRO A 158 0.09 -15.56 -0.59
N ALA A 159 0.38 -14.40 -1.18
CA ALA A 159 1.43 -13.50 -0.76
C ALA A 159 0.80 -12.39 0.11
N PRO A 160 1.04 -12.29 1.43
CA PRO A 160 0.46 -11.28 2.33
C PRO A 160 0.67 -9.79 1.94
N HIS A 161 1.33 -9.52 0.81
CA HIS A 161 1.54 -8.20 0.23
C HIS A 161 1.11 -8.17 -1.25
N THR A 162 -0.14 -8.50 -1.59
CA THR A 162 -0.67 -8.28 -2.96
C THR A 162 -0.48 -6.84 -3.46
N GLU A 163 -0.27 -5.89 -2.55
CA GLU A 163 0.08 -4.50 -2.82
C GLU A 163 1.52 -4.31 -3.35
N ARG A 164 2.41 -5.30 -3.19
CA ARG A 164 3.77 -5.32 -3.78
C ARG A 164 3.85 -5.95 -5.16
N LEU A 165 2.83 -6.70 -5.56
CA LEU A 165 2.87 -7.46 -6.79
C LEU A 165 2.79 -6.52 -8.02
N GLY A 166 3.56 -6.84 -9.05
CA GLY A 166 3.58 -6.11 -10.31
C GLY A 166 4.69 -5.06 -10.36
N PRO A 167 4.39 -3.74 -10.39
CA PRO A 167 5.40 -2.69 -10.60
C PRO A 167 6.54 -2.68 -9.56
N ILE A 168 6.25 -2.80 -8.26
CA ILE A 168 7.27 -2.75 -7.21
C ILE A 168 8.23 -3.93 -7.33
N ASP A 169 7.68 -5.13 -7.53
CA ASP A 169 8.46 -6.34 -7.74
C ASP A 169 9.29 -6.26 -9.03
N TYR A 170 8.72 -5.73 -10.13
CA TYR A 170 9.45 -5.46 -11.37
C TYR A 170 10.67 -4.57 -11.12
N PHE A 171 10.50 -3.44 -10.42
CA PHE A 171 11.60 -2.57 -10.05
C PHE A 171 12.61 -3.24 -9.12
N THR A 172 12.15 -4.13 -8.24
CA THR A 172 13.03 -4.91 -7.35
C THR A 172 13.91 -5.86 -8.17
N VAL A 173 13.34 -6.58 -9.14
CA VAL A 173 14.08 -7.49 -10.02
C VAL A 173 15.10 -6.72 -10.85
N ILE A 174 14.69 -5.59 -11.45
CA ILE A 174 15.61 -4.75 -12.22
C ILE A 174 16.76 -4.28 -11.33
N LYS A 175 16.50 -3.90 -10.08
CA LYS A 175 17.56 -3.50 -9.15
C LYS A 175 18.61 -4.60 -8.97
N PHE A 176 18.18 -5.85 -8.76
CA PHE A 176 19.11 -6.98 -8.61
C PHE A 176 19.83 -7.30 -9.91
N HIS A 177 19.11 -7.30 -11.03
CA HIS A 177 19.68 -7.56 -12.35
C HIS A 177 20.74 -6.49 -12.73
N VAL A 178 20.45 -5.22 -12.47
CA VAL A 178 21.35 -4.08 -12.75
C VAL A 178 22.52 -4.04 -11.77
N ALA A 179 22.31 -4.30 -10.48
CA ALA A 179 23.38 -4.28 -9.49
C ALA A 179 24.36 -5.46 -9.65
N GLY A 180 23.86 -6.64 -10.03
CA GLY A 180 24.68 -7.83 -10.22
C GLY A 180 25.34 -7.91 -11.61
N GLY A 181 24.62 -7.51 -12.65
CA GLY A 181 25.02 -7.66 -14.05
C GLY A 181 26.18 -6.76 -14.49
N ASN A 182 26.89 -7.15 -15.55
CA ASN A 182 27.75 -6.22 -16.28
C ASN A 182 26.87 -5.25 -17.08
N PRO A 183 27.24 -3.97 -17.17
CA PRO A 183 26.60 -3.07 -18.12
C PRO A 183 26.63 -3.67 -19.52
N SER A 184 25.46 -3.78 -20.12
CA SER A 184 25.24 -4.37 -21.44
C SER A 184 24.19 -3.56 -22.20
N PRO A 185 24.13 -3.66 -23.54
CA PRO A 185 23.03 -3.07 -24.30
C PRO A 185 21.65 -3.52 -23.82
N ASP A 186 21.53 -4.77 -23.35
CA ASP A 186 20.30 -5.30 -22.77
C ASP A 186 19.95 -4.62 -21.44
N THR A 187 20.91 -4.43 -20.54
CA THR A 187 20.69 -3.71 -19.27
C THR A 187 20.23 -2.28 -19.52
N VAL A 188 20.81 -1.59 -20.52
CA VAL A 188 20.39 -0.24 -20.93
C VAL A 188 18.96 -0.25 -21.45
N ARG A 189 18.59 -1.21 -22.32
CA ARG A 189 17.23 -1.36 -22.84
C ARG A 189 16.21 -1.61 -21.72
N ILE A 190 16.54 -2.47 -20.75
CA ILE A 190 15.70 -2.75 -19.58
C ILE A 190 15.50 -1.48 -18.75
N LEU A 191 16.57 -0.74 -18.46
CA LEU A 191 16.51 0.53 -17.72
C LEU A 191 15.65 1.59 -18.43
N GLN A 192 15.78 1.72 -19.76
CA GLN A 192 14.92 2.60 -20.55
C GLN A 192 13.45 2.19 -20.48
N GLY A 193 13.16 0.89 -20.63
CA GLY A 193 11.80 0.34 -20.51
C GLY A 193 11.20 0.56 -19.12
N CYS A 194 12.02 0.44 -18.07
CA CYS A 194 11.69 0.73 -16.68
C CYS A 194 11.32 2.20 -16.45
N ILE A 195 12.16 3.14 -16.90
CA ILE A 195 11.92 4.58 -16.78
C ILE A 195 10.62 4.96 -17.47
N HIS A 196 10.47 4.57 -18.74
CA HIS A 196 9.27 4.87 -19.51
C HIS A 196 8.00 4.29 -18.88
N PHE A 197 8.08 3.08 -18.32
CA PHE A 197 6.97 2.48 -17.59
C PHE A 197 6.62 3.30 -16.33
N LEU A 198 7.62 3.69 -15.54
CA LEU A 198 7.43 4.43 -14.30
C LEU A 198 6.80 5.81 -14.53
N GLU A 199 7.25 6.56 -15.54
CA GLU A 199 6.68 7.85 -15.93
C GLU A 199 5.19 7.71 -16.29
N ASN A 200 4.86 6.72 -17.13
CA ASN A 200 3.47 6.42 -17.50
C ASN A 200 2.62 5.99 -16.30
N TRP A 201 3.21 5.25 -15.36
CA TRP A 201 2.51 4.76 -14.18
C TRP A 201 2.24 5.90 -13.17
N GLN A 202 3.20 6.81 -12.99
CA GLN A 202 3.03 8.03 -12.19
C GLN A 202 1.97 8.96 -12.79
N ALA A 203 1.98 9.15 -14.11
CA ALA A 203 0.97 9.95 -14.80
C ALA A 203 -0.46 9.42 -14.61
N LYS A 204 -0.62 8.12 -14.35
CA LYS A 204 -1.91 7.46 -14.05
C LYS A 204 -2.25 7.39 -12.55
N GLY A 205 -1.51 8.10 -11.70
CA GLY A 205 -1.74 8.11 -10.25
C GLY A 205 -1.42 6.78 -9.56
N MET A 206 -0.50 5.98 -10.12
CA MET A 206 -0.05 4.70 -9.56
C MET A 206 -1.19 3.68 -9.34
N THR A 207 -2.13 3.63 -10.27
CA THR A 207 -3.30 2.75 -10.20
C THR A 207 -3.02 1.38 -10.81
N LEU A 208 -3.51 0.34 -10.14
CA LEU A 208 -3.53 -1.06 -10.58
C LEU A 208 -4.98 -1.46 -10.87
N GLN A 209 -5.24 -1.95 -12.08
CA GLN A 209 -6.57 -2.40 -12.48
C GLN A 209 -6.74 -3.89 -12.22
N LEU A 210 -7.89 -4.29 -11.72
CA LEU A 210 -8.24 -5.69 -11.49
C LEU A 210 -9.23 -6.15 -12.57
N GLU A 211 -9.09 -7.36 -13.09
CA GLU A 211 -10.08 -7.94 -14.03
C GLU A 211 -11.49 -8.03 -13.44
N CYS A 212 -11.63 -8.00 -12.11
CA CYS A 212 -12.93 -7.95 -11.43
C CYS A 212 -13.55 -6.54 -11.36
N GLY A 213 -12.95 -5.53 -12.01
CA GLY A 213 -13.45 -4.16 -12.05
C GLY A 213 -12.98 -3.26 -10.90
N GLY A 214 -12.19 -3.78 -9.96
CA GLY A 214 -11.59 -2.97 -8.88
C GLY A 214 -10.33 -2.21 -9.31
N VAL A 215 -9.97 -1.19 -8.53
CA VAL A 215 -8.71 -0.45 -8.66
C VAL A 215 -7.99 -0.47 -7.32
N LEU A 216 -6.69 -0.78 -7.31
CA LEU A 216 -5.81 -0.61 -6.16
C LEU A 216 -4.85 0.55 -6.42
N GLN A 217 -4.60 1.38 -5.42
CA GLN A 217 -3.58 2.42 -5.50
C GLN A 217 -2.30 1.86 -4.86
N GLY A 218 -1.20 1.88 -5.62
CA GLY A 218 0.11 1.44 -5.13
C GLY A 218 1.04 2.62 -4.88
N GLU A 219 2.06 2.42 -4.06
CA GLU A 219 3.22 3.31 -4.00
C GLU A 219 4.29 2.80 -4.97
N THR A 220 5.20 3.65 -5.43
CA THR A 220 6.34 3.17 -6.19
C THR A 220 7.30 2.35 -5.32
N GLY A 221 7.34 2.57 -4.00
CA GLY A 221 8.34 2.01 -3.08
C GLY A 221 9.78 2.46 -3.36
N VAL A 222 10.05 3.01 -4.55
CA VAL A 222 11.32 3.59 -5.00
C VAL A 222 11.23 5.11 -4.79
N GLY A 223 11.84 5.61 -3.71
CA GLY A 223 11.98 7.06 -3.49
C GLY A 223 12.69 7.74 -4.67
N ASN A 224 12.23 8.93 -5.07
CA ASN A 224 12.71 9.67 -6.26
C ASN A 224 12.84 8.77 -7.52
N GLY A 225 11.89 7.85 -7.73
CA GLY A 225 12.09 6.65 -8.56
C GLY A 225 12.65 6.90 -9.96
N VAL A 226 12.13 7.88 -10.71
CA VAL A 226 12.60 8.15 -12.09
C VAL A 226 14.05 8.62 -12.10
N ASP A 227 14.43 9.52 -11.20
CA ASP A 227 15.79 10.08 -11.10
C ASP A 227 16.81 8.98 -10.78
N THR A 228 16.45 8.07 -9.86
CA THR A 228 17.31 6.95 -9.46
C THR A 228 17.62 6.04 -10.66
N TRP A 229 16.60 5.68 -11.43
CA TRP A 229 16.77 4.84 -12.61
C TRP A 229 17.47 5.57 -13.77
N THR A 230 17.24 6.87 -13.89
CA THR A 230 17.89 7.72 -14.90
C THR A 230 19.39 7.84 -14.62
N ALA A 231 19.78 8.00 -13.36
CA ALA A 231 21.18 7.97 -12.95
C ALA A 231 21.83 6.60 -13.28
N ALA A 232 21.16 5.49 -12.90
CA ALA A 232 21.66 4.15 -13.23
C ALA A 232 21.81 3.92 -14.75
N LEU A 233 20.86 4.40 -15.55
CA LEU A 233 20.91 4.34 -17.02
C LEU A 233 22.11 5.10 -17.56
N HIS A 234 22.29 6.34 -17.11
CA HIS A 234 23.42 7.18 -17.52
C HIS A 234 24.76 6.50 -17.21
N ASP A 235 24.90 5.97 -16.00
CA ASP A 235 26.12 5.29 -15.56
C ASP A 235 26.43 4.05 -16.41
N HIS A 236 25.42 3.24 -16.74
CA HIS A 236 25.58 2.09 -17.61
C HIS A 236 25.97 2.47 -19.04
N GLN A 237 25.41 3.56 -19.56
CA GLN A 237 25.79 4.11 -20.86
C GLN A 237 27.23 4.61 -20.87
N GLN A 238 27.69 5.25 -19.80
CA GLN A 238 29.09 5.69 -19.69
C GLN A 238 30.07 4.51 -19.66
N VAL A 239 29.71 3.40 -19.00
CA VAL A 239 30.53 2.17 -19.02
C VAL A 239 30.61 1.59 -20.42
N LEU A 240 29.48 1.48 -21.13
CA LEU A 240 29.46 0.96 -22.51
C LEU A 240 30.20 1.86 -23.50
N ALA A 241 30.20 3.17 -23.27
CA ALA A 241 30.95 4.13 -24.06
C ALA A 241 32.46 4.13 -23.75
N GLY A 242 32.91 3.36 -22.74
CA GLY A 242 34.30 3.35 -22.29
C GLY A 242 34.74 4.64 -21.60
N VAL A 243 33.79 5.48 -21.16
CA VAL A 243 34.06 6.76 -20.47
C VAL A 243 34.47 6.51 -19.03
N ILE A 244 33.81 5.55 -18.37
CA ILE A 244 34.16 5.07 -17.04
C ILE A 244 34.25 3.54 -17.07
N THR A 245 35.06 2.97 -16.19
CA THR A 245 35.13 1.53 -15.96
C THR A 245 34.01 1.09 -15.02
N ARG A 246 33.63 -0.21 -15.08
CA ARG A 246 32.71 -0.79 -14.09
C ARG A 246 33.24 -0.60 -12.66
N ASP A 247 34.56 -0.70 -12.49
CA ASP A 247 35.17 -0.45 -11.20
C ASP A 247 34.89 0.99 -10.77
N GLU A 248 35.13 2.01 -11.59
CA GLU A 248 34.83 3.41 -11.24
C GLU A 248 33.38 3.67 -10.83
N LEU A 249 32.43 2.92 -11.39
CA LEU A 249 31.01 2.98 -11.00
C LEU A 249 30.74 2.47 -9.58
N MET A 250 31.50 1.48 -9.09
CA MET A 250 31.30 0.95 -7.73
C MET A 250 31.84 1.93 -6.69
N SER A 251 31.01 2.21 -5.67
CA SER A 251 31.43 3.03 -4.54
C SER A 251 32.67 2.43 -3.86
N LYS A 252 33.47 3.27 -3.19
CA LYS A 252 34.62 2.76 -2.42
C LYS A 252 34.20 1.72 -1.37
N GLU A 253 33.01 1.86 -0.77
CA GLU A 253 32.45 0.89 0.17
C GLU A 253 32.09 -0.44 -0.51
N ASP A 254 31.46 -0.41 -1.69
CA ASP A 254 31.15 -1.62 -2.45
C ASP A 254 32.43 -2.31 -2.91
N LYS A 255 33.42 -1.56 -3.39
CA LYS A 255 34.74 -2.09 -3.73
C LYS A 255 35.40 -2.79 -2.55
N GLU A 256 35.41 -2.20 -1.35
CA GLU A 256 35.98 -2.85 -0.16
C GLU A 256 35.19 -4.11 0.23
N LYS A 257 33.87 -4.08 0.07
CA LYS A 257 32.99 -5.24 0.29
C LYS A 257 33.29 -6.40 -0.68
N TYR A 258 33.65 -6.10 -1.94
CA TYR A 258 34.02 -7.11 -2.94
C TYR A 258 35.52 -7.49 -2.94
N LYS A 259 36.42 -6.57 -2.59
CA LYS A 259 37.89 -6.76 -2.60
C LYS A 259 38.42 -7.49 -1.39
N THR A 260 37.75 -7.38 -0.24
CA THR A 260 38.03 -8.30 0.85
C THR A 260 37.59 -9.68 0.39
N ASN A 261 38.50 -10.44 -0.23
CA ASN A 261 38.43 -11.89 -0.35
C ASN A 261 37.70 -12.35 0.90
N HIS A 262 36.47 -12.87 0.75
CA HIS A 262 35.64 -13.33 1.87
C HIS A 262 36.54 -14.23 2.69
N LYS A 263 37.22 -13.66 3.70
CA LYS A 263 38.22 -14.34 4.52
C LYS A 263 37.36 -15.17 5.42
N GLU A 264 37.00 -16.34 4.88
CA GLU A 264 36.12 -17.37 5.36
C GLU A 264 35.61 -17.05 6.76
N LYS A 265 34.68 -16.08 6.87
CA LYS A 265 33.98 -15.88 8.13
C LYS A 265 32.98 -17.02 8.12
N ARG A 266 33.45 -18.22 8.46
CA ARG A 266 32.61 -19.37 8.76
C ARG A 266 31.72 -18.93 9.92
N HIS A 267 30.59 -18.31 9.61
CA HIS A 267 29.41 -18.64 10.35
C HIS A 267 29.28 -20.15 10.13
N THR A 268 29.62 -20.92 11.17
CA THR A 268 29.58 -22.39 11.16
C THR A 268 28.13 -22.90 11.07
N GLY A 269 27.30 -22.26 10.25
CA GLY A 269 26.00 -22.74 9.84
C GLY A 269 26.24 -23.92 8.94
N THR A 270 26.42 -25.10 9.54
CA THR A 270 26.11 -26.37 8.86
C THR A 270 24.71 -26.29 8.23
N ARG A 271 24.37 -27.21 7.32
CA ARG A 271 23.03 -27.36 6.70
C ARG A 271 21.85 -27.45 7.71
N GLY A 272 22.11 -27.51 9.03
CA GLY A 272 21.15 -27.33 10.13
C GLY A 272 21.65 -26.43 11.30
N GLY A 273 22.67 -25.61 11.08
CA GLY A 273 23.31 -24.78 12.10
C GLY A 273 22.56 -23.47 12.31
N LYS A 274 22.00 -23.26 13.50
CA LYS A 274 21.44 -21.97 13.91
C LYS A 274 22.50 -20.88 13.75
N MET A 275 22.13 -19.78 13.10
CA MET A 275 22.97 -18.60 12.92
C MET A 275 23.62 -18.23 14.26
N LYS A 276 24.96 -18.25 14.36
CA LYS A 276 25.70 -17.66 15.48
C LYS A 276 25.70 -16.14 15.34
N SER A 277 24.53 -15.56 15.16
CA SER A 277 24.36 -14.14 15.37
C SER A 277 24.56 -13.93 16.86
N SER A 278 25.39 -12.95 17.23
CA SER A 278 25.37 -12.44 18.59
C SER A 278 23.91 -12.20 18.98
N HIS A 279 23.51 -12.49 20.22
CA HIS A 279 22.13 -12.31 20.69
C HIS A 279 21.53 -10.97 20.20
N LYS A 280 22.34 -9.91 20.09
CA LYS A 280 21.97 -8.60 19.52
C LYS A 280 21.50 -8.61 18.07
N LYS A 281 22.11 -9.38 17.15
CA LYS A 281 21.65 -9.45 15.74
C LYS A 281 20.35 -10.27 15.62
N LEU A 282 20.23 -11.39 16.36
CA LEU A 282 18.97 -12.16 16.39
C LEU A 282 17.84 -11.34 17.02
N ASP A 283 18.10 -10.62 18.10
CA ASP A 283 17.13 -9.71 18.72
C ASP A 283 16.66 -8.65 17.71
N LYS A 284 17.59 -8.07 16.96
CA LYS A 284 17.29 -7.05 15.94
C LYS A 284 16.50 -7.63 14.76
N ASP A 285 16.90 -8.78 14.25
CA ASP A 285 16.26 -9.39 13.07
C ASP A 285 14.90 -10.02 13.42
N ALA A 286 14.76 -10.68 14.57
CA ALA A 286 13.46 -11.15 15.06
C ALA A 286 12.50 -9.98 15.32
N SER A 287 12.97 -8.88 15.89
CA SER A 287 12.16 -7.67 16.09
C SER A 287 11.69 -7.07 14.77
N LYS A 288 12.53 -7.08 13.71
CA LYS A 288 12.13 -6.59 12.37
C LYS A 288 11.00 -7.40 11.76
N VAL A 289 10.94 -8.71 12.04
CA VAL A 289 9.88 -9.59 11.53
C VAL A 289 8.73 -9.80 12.53
N GLY A 290 8.71 -9.01 13.62
CA GLY A 290 7.66 -9.04 14.63
C GLY A 290 7.65 -10.28 15.53
N LEU A 291 8.74 -11.06 15.57
CA LEU A 291 8.89 -12.22 16.43
C LEU A 291 9.48 -11.81 17.78
N LYS A 292 8.92 -12.36 18.86
CA LYS A 292 9.30 -12.01 20.24
C LYS A 292 10.18 -13.09 20.88
N PHE A 293 11.13 -12.67 21.71
CA PHE A 293 11.82 -13.59 22.61
C PHE A 293 10.98 -13.86 23.85
N CYS A 294 11.09 -15.07 24.39
CA CYS A 294 10.54 -15.34 25.70
C CYS A 294 11.33 -14.52 26.73
N ALA A 295 10.62 -13.72 27.52
CA ALA A 295 11.26 -12.83 28.50
C ALA A 295 11.89 -13.57 29.69
N ASN A 296 11.58 -14.85 29.88
CA ASN A 296 12.31 -15.69 30.82
C ASN A 296 13.74 -15.91 30.29
N LEU A 297 14.73 -15.31 30.98
CA LEU A 297 16.14 -15.32 30.59
C LEU A 297 16.72 -16.74 30.44
N ASP A 298 16.15 -17.72 31.15
CA ASP A 298 16.59 -19.11 31.10
C ASP A 298 15.98 -19.90 29.93
N CYS A 299 14.86 -19.44 29.35
CA CYS A 299 14.13 -20.18 28.33
C CYS A 299 14.78 -20.06 26.95
N LYS A 300 15.35 -18.89 26.61
CA LYS A 300 16.01 -18.57 25.33
C LYS A 300 15.18 -18.90 24.06
N MET A 301 13.89 -19.21 24.22
CA MET A 301 13.00 -19.54 23.12
C MET A 301 12.61 -18.28 22.36
N ILE A 302 12.59 -18.40 21.03
CA ILE A 302 12.09 -17.39 20.10
C ILE A 302 10.71 -17.84 19.64
N GLU A 303 9.80 -16.90 19.51
CA GLU A 303 8.46 -17.12 19.03
C GLU A 303 8.48 -17.73 17.61
N PRO A 304 7.86 -18.91 17.39
CA PRO A 304 7.90 -19.57 16.08
C PRO A 304 7.01 -18.90 15.03
N TYR A 305 5.98 -18.17 15.47
CA TYR A 305 5.02 -17.41 14.66
C TYR A 305 4.60 -16.14 15.40
N ALA A 306 4.50 -15.00 14.72
CA ALA A 306 4.08 -13.75 15.35
C ALA A 306 2.78 -13.93 16.15
N ASN A 307 2.77 -13.44 17.40
CA ASN A 307 1.68 -13.55 18.38
C ASN A 307 1.38 -14.96 18.91
N ASN A 308 2.23 -15.95 18.69
CA ASN A 308 2.11 -17.28 19.32
C ASN A 308 2.51 -17.28 20.81
N PHE A 309 3.38 -16.37 21.23
CA PHE A 309 3.73 -16.20 22.64
C PHE A 309 2.67 -15.36 23.34
N SER A 310 2.20 -15.87 24.48
CA SER A 310 1.30 -15.13 25.36
C SER A 310 1.98 -13.86 25.87
N THR A 311 1.34 -12.70 25.69
CA THR A 311 1.81 -11.44 26.26
C THR A 311 1.30 -11.28 27.70
N CYS A 312 2.04 -10.55 28.52
CA CYS A 312 1.58 -10.19 29.85
C CYS A 312 0.27 -9.40 29.74
N ALA A 313 -0.82 -9.93 30.30
CA ALA A 313 -2.14 -9.31 30.25
C ALA A 313 -2.21 -7.87 30.82
N ARG A 314 -1.22 -7.45 31.62
CA ARG A 314 -1.17 -6.10 32.19
C ARG A 314 -0.44 -5.10 31.30
N CYS A 315 0.76 -5.45 30.81
CA CYS A 315 1.61 -4.51 30.08
C CYS A 315 1.63 -4.74 28.57
N CYS A 316 1.14 -5.88 28.08
CA CYS A 316 1.11 -6.30 26.68
C CYS A 316 2.46 -6.35 25.94
N TYR A 317 3.55 -5.82 26.49
CA TYR A 317 4.89 -5.81 25.88
C TYR A 317 5.64 -7.13 26.02
N THR A 318 5.62 -7.70 27.22
CA THR A 318 6.52 -8.80 27.57
C THR A 318 5.86 -10.12 27.17
N ALA A 319 6.53 -10.91 26.35
CA ALA A 319 6.02 -12.15 25.78
C ALA A 319 6.64 -13.39 26.43
N TYR A 320 5.84 -14.43 26.58
CA TYR A 320 6.25 -15.70 27.17
C TYR A 320 5.77 -16.86 26.31
N CYS A 321 6.67 -17.81 26.06
CA CYS A 321 6.33 -19.04 25.34
C CYS A 321 5.34 -19.93 26.12
N SER A 322 5.23 -19.74 27.44
CA SER A 322 4.34 -20.50 28.32
C SER A 322 4.06 -19.75 29.61
N ARG A 323 2.96 -20.13 30.28
CA ARG A 323 2.60 -19.64 31.61
C ARG A 323 3.67 -19.97 32.67
N ASN A 324 4.40 -21.07 32.53
CA ASN A 324 5.49 -21.43 33.43
C ASN A 324 6.65 -20.44 33.32
N CYS A 325 7.04 -20.06 32.10
CA CYS A 325 8.06 -19.03 31.90
C CYS A 325 7.64 -17.67 32.46
N GLN A 326 6.35 -17.31 32.32
CA GLN A 326 5.82 -16.11 32.96
C GLN A 326 5.93 -16.15 34.48
N LYS A 327 5.59 -17.28 35.13
CA LYS A 327 5.69 -17.44 36.59
C LYS A 327 7.13 -17.32 37.08
N VAL A 328 8.09 -17.93 36.37
CA VAL A 328 9.52 -17.87 36.71
C VAL A 328 10.04 -16.43 36.62
N ASP A 329 9.73 -15.74 35.52
CA ASP A 329 10.20 -14.37 35.29
C ASP A 329 9.44 -13.31 36.12
N TRP A 330 8.28 -13.65 36.70
CA TRP A 330 7.40 -12.69 37.37
C TRP A 330 8.09 -11.88 38.46
N LYS A 331 9.01 -12.47 39.23
CA LYS A 331 9.75 -11.76 40.29
C LYS A 331 10.56 -10.58 39.74
N ARG A 332 11.13 -10.74 38.53
CA ARG A 332 11.86 -9.70 37.81
C ARG A 332 10.87 -8.76 37.10
N HIS A 333 9.99 -9.32 36.27
CA HIS A 333 9.07 -8.56 35.43
C HIS A 333 8.11 -7.67 36.24
N LYS A 334 7.67 -8.07 37.44
CA LYS A 334 6.73 -7.28 38.26
C LYS A 334 7.22 -5.85 38.52
N LYS A 335 8.54 -5.63 38.63
CA LYS A 335 9.14 -4.31 38.86
C LYS A 335 8.98 -3.39 37.64
N GLU A 336 9.22 -3.90 36.45
CA GLU A 336 9.11 -3.17 35.17
C GLU A 336 7.70 -3.19 34.57
N CYS A 337 6.83 -4.13 34.99
CA CYS A 337 5.50 -4.35 34.41
C CYS A 337 4.61 -3.11 34.52
N LYS A 338 4.71 -2.37 35.63
CA LYS A 338 3.93 -1.13 35.85
C LYS A 338 4.35 -0.02 34.90
N GLU A 339 5.66 0.16 34.69
CA GLU A 339 6.20 1.17 33.78
C GLU A 339 5.89 0.81 32.32
N LYS A 340 6.11 -0.45 31.93
CA LYS A 340 5.74 -0.95 30.61
C LYS A 340 4.24 -0.85 30.35
N ALA A 341 3.39 -1.08 31.34
CA ALA A 341 1.94 -0.90 31.17
C ALA A 341 1.57 0.57 30.94
N LYS A 342 2.28 1.51 31.57
CA LYS A 342 2.10 2.94 31.32
C LYS A 342 2.52 3.28 29.88
N LEU A 343 3.70 2.82 29.46
CA LEU A 343 4.18 2.96 28.08
C LEU A 343 3.22 2.32 27.08
N ALA A 344 2.61 1.17 27.38
CA ALA A 344 1.74 0.47 26.45
C ALA A 344 0.45 1.24 26.25
N LYS A 345 -0.05 1.85 27.33
CA LYS A 345 -1.21 2.71 27.28
C LYS A 345 -0.88 4.01 26.53
N GLU A 346 0.30 4.58 26.75
CA GLU A 346 0.79 5.75 26.00
C GLU A 346 0.99 5.43 24.51
N GLU A 347 1.58 4.28 24.17
CA GLU A 347 1.80 3.80 22.80
C GLU A 347 0.49 3.34 22.15
N GLU A 348 -0.46 2.76 22.88
CA GLU A 348 -1.80 2.45 22.36
C GLU A 348 -2.57 3.73 22.08
N ILE A 349 -2.44 4.75 22.94
CA ILE A 349 -2.97 6.08 22.68
C ILE A 349 -2.26 6.71 21.47
N GLN A 350 -0.95 6.54 21.33
CA GLN A 350 -0.16 7.06 20.19
C GLN A 350 -0.41 6.30 18.89
N ASN A 351 -0.56 4.98 18.91
CA ASN A 351 -0.80 4.11 17.75
C ASN A 351 -2.27 4.20 17.30
N LYS A 352 -3.21 4.43 18.21
CA LYS A 352 -4.57 4.91 17.86
C LYS A 352 -4.54 6.35 17.33
N SER A 353 -3.44 7.08 17.50
CA SER A 353 -3.29 8.48 17.10
C SER A 353 -2.23 8.72 16.02
N LEU A 354 -1.76 7.72 15.26
CA LEU A 354 -0.78 7.97 14.20
C LEU A 354 -1.43 8.61 12.97
N ASN A 355 -1.90 9.84 13.16
CA ASN A 355 -2.19 10.90 12.21
C ASN A 355 -3.04 10.55 10.99
N CYS A 356 -3.63 9.37 10.91
CA CYS A 356 -4.63 9.01 9.92
C CYS A 356 -5.61 7.96 10.43
N LEU A 357 -6.68 7.76 9.65
CA LEU A 357 -7.64 6.70 9.90
C LEU A 357 -7.03 5.31 9.68
N LEU A 358 -7.53 4.30 10.39
CA LEU A 358 -7.22 2.90 10.07
C LEU A 358 -7.57 2.61 8.61
N ILE A 359 -6.81 1.75 7.91
CA ILE A 359 -6.98 1.46 6.47
C ILE A 359 -8.44 1.16 6.08
N GLY A 360 -9.18 0.42 6.93
CA GLY A 360 -10.59 0.15 6.68
C GLY A 360 -11.49 1.38 6.84
N GLU A 361 -11.21 2.24 7.82
CA GLU A 361 -11.96 3.48 8.06
C GLU A 361 -11.63 4.56 7.03
N SER A 362 -10.37 4.67 6.60
CA SER A 362 -9.95 5.60 5.55
C SER A 362 -10.64 5.29 4.23
N GLN A 363 -10.72 4.02 3.85
CA GLN A 363 -11.44 3.59 2.65
C GLN A 363 -12.95 3.86 2.76
N GLN A 364 -13.55 3.62 3.93
CA GLN A 364 -14.96 3.96 4.16
C GLN A 364 -15.20 5.46 3.99
N VAL A 365 -14.35 6.31 4.58
CA VAL A 365 -14.46 7.77 4.43
C VAL A 365 -14.26 8.20 2.99
N LEU A 366 -13.25 7.69 2.29
CA LEU A 366 -13.02 8.00 0.88
C LEU A 366 -14.21 7.61 0.01
N ASN A 367 -14.84 6.48 0.29
CA ASN A 367 -16.07 6.10 -0.39
C ASN A 367 -17.17 7.13 -0.09
N VAL A 368 -17.39 7.48 1.18
CA VAL A 368 -18.40 8.48 1.57
C VAL A 368 -18.18 9.81 0.84
N VAL A 369 -16.93 10.28 0.81
CA VAL A 369 -16.49 11.47 0.07
C VAL A 369 -16.84 11.32 -1.41
N LYS A 370 -16.38 10.27 -2.09
CA LYS A 370 -16.65 10.04 -3.52
C LYS A 370 -18.13 10.05 -3.87
N TYR A 371 -18.96 9.34 -3.09
CA TYR A 371 -20.40 9.31 -3.31
C TYR A 371 -21.07 10.66 -3.07
N TRP A 372 -20.62 11.41 -2.07
CA TRP A 372 -21.11 12.77 -1.84
C TRP A 372 -20.78 13.71 -3.00
N HIS A 373 -19.59 13.56 -3.59
CA HIS A 373 -19.17 14.37 -4.74
C HIS A 373 -19.93 14.01 -6.00
N HIS A 374 -20.08 12.71 -6.28
CA HIS A 374 -20.92 12.24 -7.37
C HIS A 374 -22.34 12.80 -7.22
N PHE A 375 -22.89 12.76 -6.01
CA PHE A 375 -24.19 13.35 -5.74
C PHE A 375 -24.22 14.86 -5.99
N ALA A 376 -23.23 15.59 -5.49
CA ALA A 376 -23.14 17.04 -5.66
C ALA A 376 -23.05 17.45 -7.13
N LEU A 377 -22.25 16.76 -7.94
CA LEU A 377 -22.10 17.00 -9.38
C LEU A 377 -23.44 16.90 -10.13
N LYS A 378 -24.34 16.03 -9.68
CA LYS A 378 -25.67 15.82 -10.27
C LYS A 378 -26.76 16.62 -9.56
N SER A 379 -26.44 17.37 -8.52
CA SER A 379 -27.39 18.13 -7.73
C SER A 379 -27.85 19.41 -8.45
N GLU A 380 -29.14 19.74 -8.34
CA GLU A 380 -29.65 21.03 -8.86
C GLU A 380 -28.99 22.22 -8.15
N GLU A 381 -28.69 22.09 -6.86
CA GLU A 381 -28.07 23.15 -6.06
C GLU A 381 -26.70 23.54 -6.60
N LEU A 382 -25.83 22.56 -6.91
CA LEU A 382 -24.53 22.85 -7.52
C LEU A 382 -24.66 23.30 -8.98
N GLN A 383 -25.64 22.79 -9.73
CA GLN A 383 -25.88 23.21 -11.12
C GLN A 383 -26.38 24.66 -11.22
N ASN A 384 -27.15 25.12 -10.24
CA ASN A 384 -27.64 26.49 -10.16
C ASN A 384 -26.62 27.46 -9.56
N THR A 385 -25.49 26.97 -9.04
CA THR A 385 -24.44 27.80 -8.46
C THR A 385 -23.62 28.45 -9.57
N VAL A 386 -23.58 29.79 -9.61
CA VAL A 386 -22.89 30.56 -10.64
C VAL A 386 -21.58 31.13 -10.09
N THR A 387 -20.54 30.28 -10.06
CA THR A 387 -19.18 30.65 -9.63
C THR A 387 -18.15 30.13 -10.64
N GLU A 388 -16.93 30.64 -10.59
CA GLU A 388 -15.84 30.13 -11.43
C GLU A 388 -15.58 28.64 -11.15
N ASP A 389 -15.51 28.26 -9.87
CA ASP A 389 -15.25 26.88 -9.46
C ASP A 389 -16.38 25.93 -9.89
N SER A 390 -17.64 26.32 -9.72
CA SER A 390 -18.78 25.51 -10.20
C SER A 390 -18.72 25.34 -11.72
N SER A 391 -18.41 26.39 -12.47
CA SER A 391 -18.28 26.34 -13.93
C SER A 391 -17.16 25.38 -14.38
N ARG A 392 -15.99 25.44 -13.71
CA ARG A 392 -14.85 24.54 -13.97
C ARG A 392 -15.21 23.09 -13.71
N VAL A 393 -15.93 22.80 -12.63
CA VAL A 393 -16.33 21.45 -12.26
C VAL A 393 -17.38 20.88 -13.20
N GLN A 394 -18.35 21.70 -13.63
CA GLN A 394 -19.34 21.33 -14.64
C GLN A 394 -18.70 20.97 -15.98
N PHE A 395 -17.58 21.61 -16.34
CA PHE A 395 -16.86 21.32 -17.59
C PHE A 395 -15.88 20.14 -17.47
N LEU A 396 -15.07 20.10 -16.41
CA LEU A 396 -13.95 19.16 -16.29
C LEU A 396 -14.32 17.82 -15.63
N VAL A 397 -15.25 17.85 -14.68
CA VAL A 397 -15.51 16.70 -13.80
C VAL A 397 -16.85 16.05 -14.09
N ARG A 398 -17.91 16.84 -14.26
CA ARG A 398 -19.27 16.31 -14.48
C ARG A 398 -19.38 15.31 -15.65
N PRO A 399 -18.75 15.52 -16.83
CA PRO A 399 -18.84 14.56 -17.93
C PRO A 399 -18.33 13.15 -17.57
N LYS A 400 -17.50 13.01 -16.53
CA LYS A 400 -16.98 11.72 -16.05
C LYS A 400 -18.01 10.90 -15.28
N VAL A 401 -19.13 11.52 -14.86
CA VAL A 401 -20.17 10.91 -14.03
C VAL A 401 -21.59 11.08 -14.58
N ASP A 402 -21.78 11.79 -15.69
CA ASP A 402 -23.12 12.02 -16.27
C ASP A 402 -23.83 10.69 -16.61
N ASP A 403 -23.08 9.72 -17.16
CA ASP A 403 -23.57 8.39 -17.54
C ASP A 403 -23.80 7.44 -16.35
N LEU A 404 -23.38 7.82 -15.13
CA LEU A 404 -23.50 6.96 -13.95
C LEU A 404 -24.82 7.19 -13.22
N GLU A 405 -25.52 6.13 -12.85
CA GLU A 405 -26.69 6.25 -11.98
C GLU A 405 -26.28 6.57 -10.53
N PHE A 406 -27.18 7.21 -9.78
CA PHE A 406 -26.91 7.46 -8.36
C PHE A 406 -26.75 6.13 -7.61
N GLY A 407 -25.64 5.97 -6.89
CA GLY A 407 -25.31 4.75 -6.16
C GLY A 407 -24.36 3.82 -6.91
N GLU A 408 -24.15 4.03 -8.21
CA GLU A 408 -23.04 3.38 -8.92
C GLU A 408 -21.70 3.93 -8.40
N ASP A 409 -20.69 3.05 -8.34
CA ASP A 409 -19.35 3.42 -7.89
C ASP A 409 -18.77 4.48 -8.85
N PRO A 410 -18.50 5.71 -8.37
CA PRO A 410 -17.93 6.76 -9.19
C PRO A 410 -16.42 6.53 -9.36
N GLY A 411 -15.96 5.29 -9.52
CA GLY A 411 -14.55 4.86 -9.48
C GLY A 411 -13.61 5.66 -10.40
N ASN A 412 -14.16 6.41 -11.35
CA ASN A 412 -13.47 7.34 -12.25
C ASN A 412 -13.10 8.69 -11.61
N LEU A 413 -13.65 9.07 -10.45
CA LEU A 413 -13.29 10.31 -9.76
C LEU A 413 -11.91 10.17 -9.10
N THR A 414 -10.95 10.91 -9.64
CA THR A 414 -9.60 11.05 -9.07
C THR A 414 -9.62 11.97 -7.85
N MET A 415 -8.55 11.98 -7.03
CA MET A 415 -8.43 12.94 -5.93
C MET A 415 -8.42 14.40 -6.40
N GLN A 416 -7.97 14.66 -7.63
CA GLN A 416 -8.04 15.98 -8.25
C GLN A 416 -9.48 16.36 -8.59
N ASP A 417 -10.27 15.43 -9.12
CA ASP A 417 -11.70 15.64 -9.38
C ASP A 417 -12.47 15.92 -8.10
N ILE A 418 -12.14 15.18 -7.04
CA ILE A 418 -12.68 15.39 -5.69
C ILE A 418 -12.33 16.81 -5.20
N ALA A 419 -11.06 17.22 -5.31
CA ALA A 419 -10.64 18.56 -4.88
C ALA A 419 -11.34 19.70 -5.64
N LEU A 420 -11.43 19.60 -6.97
CA LEU A 420 -12.12 20.60 -7.78
C LEU A 420 -13.59 20.70 -7.40
N THR A 421 -14.27 19.56 -7.32
CA THR A 421 -15.69 19.49 -6.94
C THR A 421 -15.90 20.05 -5.53
N TRP A 422 -14.97 19.80 -4.61
CA TRP A 422 -15.04 20.33 -3.26
C TRP A 422 -14.97 21.86 -3.22
N ASN A 423 -14.05 22.47 -3.98
CA ASN A 423 -13.98 23.93 -4.14
C ASN A 423 -15.32 24.49 -4.64
N ALA A 424 -15.91 23.85 -5.65
CA ALA A 424 -17.21 24.25 -6.18
C ALA A 424 -18.37 24.07 -5.19
N ILE A 425 -18.32 23.04 -4.33
CA ILE A 425 -19.33 22.87 -3.28
C ILE A 425 -19.22 23.98 -2.22
N TRP A 426 -18.00 24.40 -1.91
CA TRP A 426 -17.77 25.44 -0.90
C TRP A 426 -17.85 26.87 -1.42
N SER A 427 -17.84 27.07 -2.74
CA SER A 427 -18.24 28.34 -3.36
C SER A 427 -19.76 28.53 -3.39
N MET A 428 -20.55 27.50 -3.06
CA MET A 428 -22.01 27.61 -2.93
C MET A 428 -22.41 28.43 -1.70
N GLU A 429 -23.52 29.15 -1.82
CA GLU A 429 -24.23 29.73 -0.68
C GLU A 429 -24.53 28.67 0.39
N LEU A 430 -24.35 29.06 1.66
CA LEU A 430 -24.43 28.14 2.80
C LEU A 430 -25.76 27.38 2.87
N ASP A 431 -26.86 28.04 2.51
CA ASP A 431 -28.20 27.45 2.55
C ASP A 431 -28.44 26.43 1.44
N GLU A 432 -27.99 26.69 0.21
CA GLU A 432 -28.09 25.73 -0.90
C GLU A 432 -27.23 24.49 -0.64
N ARG A 433 -26.07 24.70 -0.04
CA ARG A 433 -25.15 23.64 0.37
C ARG A 433 -25.69 22.76 1.50
N LYS A 434 -26.34 23.37 2.50
CA LYS A 434 -27.08 22.64 3.55
C LYS A 434 -28.24 21.85 2.95
N LYS A 435 -28.98 22.45 2.03
CA LYS A 435 -30.09 21.81 1.31
C LYS A 435 -29.62 20.59 0.49
N MET A 436 -28.55 20.75 -0.29
CA MET A 436 -27.90 19.67 -1.04
C MET A 436 -27.48 18.52 -0.12
N THR A 437 -26.81 18.83 0.99
CA THR A 437 -26.34 17.80 1.94
C THR A 437 -27.48 17.07 2.64
N ARG A 438 -28.56 17.77 3.01
CA ARG A 438 -29.78 17.13 3.54
C ARG A 438 -30.40 16.19 2.52
N ARG A 439 -30.45 16.57 1.23
CA ARG A 439 -30.97 15.71 0.17
C ARG A 439 -30.10 14.47 -0.02
N PHE A 440 -28.78 14.63 -0.05
CA PHE A 440 -27.85 13.51 -0.10
C PHE A 440 -28.12 12.49 1.01
N VAL A 441 -28.15 12.95 2.26
CA VAL A 441 -28.39 12.09 3.43
C VAL A 441 -29.76 11.39 3.36
N LYS A 442 -30.79 12.04 2.79
CA LYS A 442 -32.12 11.45 2.62
C LYS A 442 -32.12 10.36 1.54
N GLU A 443 -31.36 10.56 0.47
CA GLU A 443 -31.34 9.67 -0.69
C GLU A 443 -30.36 8.51 -0.55
N ILE A 444 -29.38 8.62 0.35
CA ILE A 444 -28.28 7.66 0.44
C ILE A 444 -28.70 6.22 0.77
N ASN A 445 -29.79 6.08 1.51
CA ASN A 445 -30.35 4.79 1.86
C ASN A 445 -30.98 4.07 0.66
N LYS A 446 -31.18 4.77 -0.46
CA LYS A 446 -31.69 4.20 -1.71
C LYS A 446 -30.58 3.55 -2.55
N PHE A 447 -29.31 3.86 -2.28
CA PHE A 447 -28.19 3.31 -3.06
C PHE A 447 -27.94 1.86 -2.67
N SER A 448 -27.61 1.03 -3.66
CA SER A 448 -27.21 -0.36 -3.46
C SER A 448 -25.72 -0.42 -3.12
N TRP A 449 -25.41 -0.92 -1.92
CA TRP A 449 -24.04 -0.95 -1.42
C TRP A 449 -23.46 -2.36 -1.53
N PRO A 450 -22.36 -2.57 -2.27
CA PRO A 450 -21.77 -3.89 -2.42
C PRO A 450 -21.24 -4.49 -1.10
N ARG A 451 -20.98 -3.67 -0.07
CA ARG A 451 -20.26 -4.06 1.16
C ARG A 451 -20.89 -3.53 2.45
N GLY A 452 -22.22 -3.49 2.51
CA GLY A 452 -22.96 -2.85 3.61
C GLY A 452 -22.93 -1.33 3.50
N ILE A 453 -23.88 -0.65 4.15
CA ILE A 453 -24.04 0.81 4.05
C ILE A 453 -22.94 1.49 4.89
N PRO A 454 -22.01 2.28 4.30
CA PRO A 454 -21.13 3.13 5.08
C PRO A 454 -21.91 4.01 6.08
N ASP A 455 -21.32 4.35 7.22
CA ASP A 455 -21.96 5.27 8.15
C ASP A 455 -21.95 6.71 7.59
N PHE A 456 -23.00 7.06 6.86
CA PHE A 456 -23.20 8.38 6.27
C PHE A 456 -23.73 9.41 7.27
N SER A 457 -23.98 9.04 8.53
CA SER A 457 -24.40 10.01 9.53
C SER A 457 -23.36 11.11 9.72
N VAL A 458 -22.08 10.79 9.47
CA VAL A 458 -20.96 11.74 9.50
C VAL A 458 -21.14 12.90 8.51
N ALA A 459 -21.70 12.63 7.31
CA ALA A 459 -21.89 13.65 6.28
C ALA A 459 -22.92 14.72 6.68
N ARG A 460 -23.84 14.42 7.60
CA ARG A 460 -24.82 15.41 8.12
C ARG A 460 -24.12 16.62 8.75
N SER A 461 -22.99 16.38 9.39
CA SER A 461 -22.23 17.42 10.09
C SER A 461 -21.34 18.24 9.15
N TRP A 462 -21.05 17.76 7.94
CA TRP A 462 -20.12 18.41 7.01
C TRP A 462 -20.65 19.73 6.47
N ALA A 463 -21.95 19.85 6.22
CA ALA A 463 -22.53 21.11 5.73
C ALA A 463 -22.47 22.25 6.75
N SER A 464 -22.55 21.92 8.04
CA SER A 464 -22.60 22.89 9.13
C SER A 464 -21.24 23.18 9.75
N HIS A 465 -20.36 22.18 9.78
CA HIS A 465 -19.08 22.26 10.49
C HIS A 465 -17.89 22.06 9.57
N GLY A 466 -18.06 21.68 8.30
CA GLY A 466 -16.95 21.62 7.36
C GLY A 466 -16.37 23.01 7.16
N VAL A 467 -15.04 23.12 7.25
CA VAL A 467 -14.32 24.38 7.04
C VAL A 467 -13.37 24.20 5.87
N HIS A 468 -13.27 25.22 5.02
CA HIS A 468 -12.40 25.22 3.85
C HIS A 468 -11.81 26.59 3.61
N GLY A 469 -10.61 26.57 3.06
CA GLY A 469 -9.90 27.75 2.66
C GLY A 469 -8.43 27.62 3.01
N VAL A 470 -7.81 28.76 3.28
CA VAL A 470 -6.40 28.82 3.64
C VAL A 470 -6.24 28.45 5.12
N PHE A 471 -5.37 27.47 5.37
CA PHE A 471 -4.92 27.06 6.69
C PHE A 471 -3.42 27.31 6.83
N ALA A 472 -2.99 27.76 8.01
CA ALA A 472 -1.60 27.77 8.41
C ALA A 472 -1.30 26.50 9.22
N LEU A 473 -0.52 25.58 8.67
CA LEU A 473 0.04 24.47 9.41
C LEU A 473 1.15 25.01 10.33
N VAL A 474 0.94 24.91 11.64
CA VAL A 474 1.84 25.51 12.63
C VAL A 474 2.57 24.49 13.50
N LYS A 475 2.07 23.25 13.59
CA LYS A 475 2.71 22.21 14.41
C LYS A 475 2.29 20.81 14.00
N HIS A 476 3.24 19.88 13.98
CA HIS A 476 2.95 18.45 13.99
C HIS A 476 3.02 17.93 15.44
N THR A 477 2.01 17.15 15.84
CA THR A 477 1.93 16.52 17.15
C THR A 477 1.75 15.01 16.99
N PRO A 478 1.94 14.22 18.06
CA PRO A 478 1.61 12.80 18.02
C PRO A 478 0.12 12.51 17.78
N LYS A 479 -0.79 13.47 17.96
CA LYS A 479 -2.24 13.31 17.76
C LYS A 479 -2.75 13.81 16.41
N GLY A 480 -1.94 14.55 15.67
CA GLY A 480 -2.35 15.23 14.44
C GLY A 480 -1.54 16.50 14.17
N SER A 481 -1.91 17.20 13.11
CA SER A 481 -1.38 18.49 12.74
C SER A 481 -2.30 19.61 13.17
N VAL A 482 -1.73 20.64 13.81
CA VAL A 482 -2.45 21.85 14.18
C VAL A 482 -2.50 22.78 12.97
N LEU A 483 -3.70 23.00 12.46
CA LEU A 483 -4.00 23.92 11.37
C LEU A 483 -4.72 25.14 11.95
N LEU A 484 -4.27 26.35 11.63
CA LEU A 484 -4.96 27.58 11.99
C LEU A 484 -5.72 28.11 10.79
N HIS A 485 -6.94 28.58 10.98
CA HIS A 485 -7.73 29.20 9.92
C HIS A 485 -8.49 30.40 10.45
N GLU A 486 -8.57 31.44 9.64
CA GLU A 486 -9.37 32.62 9.88
C GLU A 486 -10.76 32.40 9.29
N ASP A 487 -11.78 32.42 10.15
CA ASP A 487 -13.16 32.30 9.68
C ASP A 487 -13.68 33.60 9.07
N ASP A 488 -14.92 33.57 8.58
CA ASP A 488 -15.57 34.70 7.91
C ASP A 488 -15.75 35.94 8.81
N GLU A 489 -15.67 35.77 10.14
CA GLU A 489 -15.71 36.87 11.13
C GLU A 489 -14.31 37.42 11.44
N GLY A 490 -13.28 36.91 10.78
CA GLY A 490 -11.88 37.25 11.02
C GLY A 490 -11.31 36.61 12.29
N LYS A 491 -11.98 35.63 12.90
CA LYS A 491 -11.49 34.96 14.12
C LYS A 491 -10.58 33.79 13.73
N ILE A 492 -9.42 33.70 14.38
CA ILE A 492 -8.50 32.57 14.19
C ILE A 492 -8.93 31.40 15.07
N LYS A 493 -9.16 30.25 14.44
CA LYS A 493 -9.46 28.97 15.11
C LYS A 493 -8.36 27.96 14.80
N GLY A 494 -7.98 27.16 15.80
CA GLY A 494 -7.08 26.03 15.63
C GLY A 494 -7.86 24.73 15.43
N TYR A 495 -7.36 23.85 14.57
CA TYR A 495 -7.95 22.55 14.27
C TYR A 495 -6.86 21.49 14.42
N LEU A 496 -7.06 20.54 15.33
CA LEU A 496 -6.20 19.36 15.41
C LEU A 496 -6.67 18.33 14.39
N SER A 497 -6.02 18.32 13.23
CA SER A 497 -6.40 17.50 12.08
C SER A 497 -5.55 16.24 11.92
N VAL A 498 -6.19 15.16 11.47
CA VAL A 498 -5.52 13.94 10.98
C VAL A 498 -5.77 13.80 9.48
N GLY A 499 -4.89 13.15 8.74
CA GLY A 499 -5.14 12.86 7.33
C GLY A 499 -6.03 11.64 7.15
N ILE A 500 -6.60 11.45 5.96
CA ILE A 500 -7.49 10.30 5.70
C ILE A 500 -6.67 9.03 5.47
N THR A 501 -5.78 9.04 4.48
CA THR A 501 -4.97 7.87 4.10
C THR A 501 -3.59 7.84 4.73
N GLN A 502 -3.00 9.02 4.91
CA GLN A 502 -1.68 9.21 5.47
C GLN A 502 -1.65 10.49 6.31
N SER A 503 -0.63 10.67 7.14
CA SER A 503 -0.53 11.87 7.98
C SER A 503 -0.42 13.15 7.14
N VAL A 504 -0.93 14.27 7.66
CA VAL A 504 -0.72 15.61 7.06
C VAL A 504 0.77 15.91 6.94
N GLN A 505 1.59 15.45 7.89
CA GLN A 505 3.05 15.55 7.81
C GLN A 505 3.61 14.78 6.60
N SER A 506 3.18 13.52 6.40
CA SER A 506 3.59 12.68 5.27
C SER A 506 3.19 13.28 3.93
N LEU A 507 2.00 13.89 3.83
CA LEU A 507 1.55 14.62 2.63
C LEU A 507 2.47 15.80 2.27
N LEU A 508 3.11 16.40 3.27
CA LEU A 508 3.93 17.60 3.12
C LEU A 508 5.43 17.33 3.17
N VAL A 509 5.88 16.08 3.21
CA VAL A 509 7.32 15.73 3.22
C VAL A 509 8.07 16.32 2.01
N SER A 510 7.39 16.47 0.86
CA SER A 510 7.96 17.09 -0.34
C SER A 510 8.12 18.61 -0.21
N VAL A 511 7.35 19.25 0.66
CA VAL A 511 7.37 20.70 0.89
C VAL A 511 8.43 21.00 1.95
N ARG A 512 9.69 21.18 1.53
CA ARG A 512 10.84 21.51 2.40
C ARG A 512 10.80 22.95 2.94
N GLN A 513 9.66 23.39 3.43
CA GLN A 513 9.50 24.73 4.02
C GLN A 513 9.41 24.64 5.55
N PRO A 514 10.00 25.60 6.28
CA PRO A 514 9.77 25.70 7.72
C PRO A 514 8.31 26.05 8.01
N LEU A 515 7.82 25.69 9.19
CA LEU A 515 6.51 26.15 9.66
C LEU A 515 6.55 27.66 9.93
N PRO A 516 5.45 28.41 9.70
CA PRO A 516 4.16 27.92 9.23
C PRO A 516 4.14 27.65 7.72
N ILE A 517 3.43 26.60 7.31
CA ILE A 517 3.16 26.31 5.89
C ILE A 517 1.71 26.66 5.59
N PHE A 518 1.47 27.47 4.56
CA PHE A 518 0.12 27.85 4.16
C PHE A 518 -0.42 26.94 3.08
N ILE A 519 -1.54 26.31 3.38
CA ILE A 519 -2.17 25.32 2.52
C ILE A 519 -3.63 25.67 2.28
N ASN A 520 -4.11 25.41 1.07
CA ASN A 520 -5.53 25.36 0.80
C ASN A 520 -6.01 23.91 0.97
N THR A 521 -6.92 23.70 1.92
CA THR A 521 -7.48 22.38 2.20
C THR A 521 -8.85 22.49 2.86
N SER A 522 -9.39 21.35 3.24
CA SER A 522 -10.69 21.25 3.89
C SER A 522 -10.56 20.36 5.12
N VAL A 523 -11.17 20.79 6.20
CA VAL A 523 -11.25 20.04 7.44
C VAL A 523 -12.71 19.68 7.72
N ILE A 524 -12.97 18.41 7.97
CA ILE A 524 -14.33 17.89 8.21
C ILE A 524 -14.38 17.04 9.48
N PRO A 525 -15.47 17.11 10.26
CA PRO A 525 -15.64 16.23 11.41
C PRO A 525 -15.91 14.77 10.99
N PHE A 526 -15.34 13.83 11.73
CA PHE A 526 -15.60 12.40 11.61
C PHE A 526 -15.36 11.72 12.95
N LYS A 527 -16.35 11.01 13.54
CA LYS A 527 -16.18 10.21 14.78
C LYS A 527 -15.27 10.83 15.87
N LYS A 528 -15.49 12.12 16.20
CA LYS A 528 -14.70 12.89 17.20
C LYS A 528 -13.27 13.27 16.79
N ILE A 529 -12.94 13.21 15.51
CA ILE A 529 -11.68 13.72 14.96
C ILE A 529 -11.97 14.65 13.78
N ILE A 530 -10.99 15.46 13.42
CA ILE A 530 -11.06 16.39 12.29
C ILE A 530 -10.19 15.83 11.17
N LEU A 531 -10.79 15.52 10.03
CA LEU A 531 -10.10 14.95 8.88
C LEU A 531 -9.67 16.04 7.92
N CYS A 532 -8.41 16.01 7.49
CA CYS A 532 -7.93 16.73 6.31
C CYS A 532 -8.20 15.86 5.07
N GLN A 533 -8.89 16.42 4.08
CA GLN A 533 -9.37 15.74 2.86
C GLN A 533 -8.27 15.03 2.03
N GLY A 534 -6.99 15.29 2.33
CA GLY A 534 -5.85 14.66 1.67
C GLY A 534 -5.35 15.42 0.44
N THR A 535 -6.17 16.27 -0.16
CA THR A 535 -5.68 17.26 -1.13
C THR A 535 -5.20 18.49 -0.37
N ILE A 536 -3.88 18.65 -0.36
CA ILE A 536 -3.19 19.78 0.25
C ILE A 536 -2.52 20.53 -0.89
N MET A 537 -3.05 21.70 -1.23
CA MET A 537 -2.42 22.57 -2.22
C MET A 537 -1.70 23.70 -1.50
N PRO A 538 -0.56 24.22 -2.01
CA PRO A 538 -0.03 25.49 -1.55
C PRO A 538 -1.10 26.57 -1.64
N ALA A 539 -1.17 27.47 -0.65
CA ALA A 539 -2.05 28.63 -0.75
C ALA A 539 -1.58 29.53 -1.91
N MET A 540 -2.38 29.60 -2.98
CA MET A 540 -2.08 30.42 -4.17
C MET A 540 -2.57 31.87 -4.01
N GLY A 541 -3.39 32.16 -3.00
CA GLY A 541 -3.91 33.49 -2.70
C GLY A 541 -3.14 34.21 -1.60
N GLY A 542 -3.40 35.52 -1.45
CA GLY A 542 -2.87 36.30 -0.35
C GLY A 542 -3.35 35.75 1.00
N VAL A 543 -2.41 35.34 1.85
CA VAL A 543 -2.70 35.00 3.24
C VAL A 543 -3.00 36.30 3.99
N SER A 544 -4.05 36.34 4.81
CA SER A 544 -4.31 37.52 5.62
C SER A 544 -3.11 37.82 6.54
N SER A 545 -2.83 39.10 6.74
CA SER A 545 -1.75 39.55 7.64
C SER A 545 -1.98 39.05 9.07
N LYS A 546 -3.24 38.94 9.49
CA LYS A 546 -3.65 38.44 10.80
C LYS A 546 -3.31 36.95 10.97
N LEU A 547 -3.76 36.09 10.06
CA LEU A 547 -3.46 34.66 10.09
C LEU A 547 -1.94 34.42 10.04
N ASN A 548 -1.23 35.15 9.18
CA ASN A 548 0.22 35.04 9.08
C ASN A 548 0.94 35.42 10.39
N SER A 549 0.56 36.54 11.00
CA SER A 549 1.14 37.01 12.27
C SER A 549 0.88 36.02 13.42
N VAL A 550 -0.36 35.53 13.54
CA VAL A 550 -0.74 34.56 14.57
C VAL A 550 -0.05 33.21 14.36
N ALA A 551 0.06 32.75 13.12
CA ALA A 551 0.76 31.50 12.79
C ALA A 551 2.26 31.58 13.10
N ALA A 552 2.92 32.69 12.74
CA ALA A 552 4.33 32.91 13.08
C ALA A 552 4.56 32.93 14.60
N SER A 553 3.69 33.63 15.33
CA SER A 553 3.70 33.68 16.80
C SER A 553 3.55 32.29 17.42
N PHE A 554 2.62 31.48 16.91
CA PHE A 554 2.39 30.11 17.38
C PHE A 554 3.63 29.22 17.18
N VAL A 555 4.31 29.31 16.04
CA VAL A 555 5.53 28.54 15.74
C VAL A 555 6.69 28.96 16.66
N GLN A 556 6.79 30.23 17.01
CA GLN A 556 7.78 30.76 17.95
C GLN A 556 7.50 30.37 19.42
N GLY A 557 6.35 29.73 19.69
CA GLY A 557 5.99 29.28 21.04
C GLY A 557 5.48 30.39 21.95
N SER A 558 5.03 31.53 21.40
CA SER A 558 4.41 32.56 22.22
C SER A 558 3.02 32.10 22.69
N ASN A 559 2.83 32.04 24.01
CA ASN A 559 1.54 31.71 24.64
C ASN A 559 0.45 32.77 24.41
N GLU A 560 0.79 33.90 23.77
CA GLU A 560 -0.08 35.07 23.61
C GLU A 560 -1.12 34.93 22.51
N SER A 561 -1.12 33.85 21.73
CA SER A 561 -1.99 33.76 20.55
C SER A 561 -3.49 33.68 20.91
N GLY A 562 -3.85 33.25 22.13
CA GLY A 562 -5.26 33.11 22.54
C GLY A 562 -6.08 32.16 21.66
N VAL A 563 -5.42 31.39 20.79
CA VAL A 563 -6.09 30.53 19.81
C VAL A 563 -6.57 29.26 20.49
N GLU A 564 -7.87 29.07 20.51
CA GLU A 564 -8.51 27.82 20.90
C GLU A 564 -8.24 26.76 19.83
N VAL A 565 -7.54 25.68 20.20
CA VAL A 565 -7.33 24.53 19.32
C VAL A 565 -8.45 23.52 19.57
N LEU A 566 -9.32 23.38 18.59
CA LEU A 566 -10.43 22.44 18.60
C LEU A 566 -9.90 21.03 18.29
N GLU A 567 -10.02 20.11 19.25
CA GLU A 567 -9.79 18.68 19.01
C GLU A 567 -11.00 18.03 18.29
N VAL A 568 -12.20 18.61 18.45
CA VAL A 568 -13.45 18.16 17.86
C VAL A 568 -14.26 19.39 17.45
N MET A 569 -14.95 19.34 16.31
CA MET A 569 -15.91 20.38 15.96
C MET A 569 -17.23 20.20 16.73
N PRO A 570 -17.94 21.29 17.07
CA PRO A 570 -19.18 21.26 17.85
C PRO A 570 -20.27 20.31 17.31
#